data_AF-A0A7R9G1S7-F1
#
_entry.id   AF-A0A7R9G1S7-F1
#
_cell.length_a   1.000
_cell.length_b   1.000
_cell.length_c   1.000
_cell.angle_alpha   90.00
_cell.angle_beta   90.00
_cell.angle_gamma   90.00
#
_symmetry.space_group_name_H-M   'P 1'
#
loop_
_entity.id
_entity.type
_entity.pdbx_description
1 polymer ?
#
loop_
_entity_poly.entity_id
_entity_poly.type
_entity_poly.pdbx_seq_one_letter_code
_entity_poly.pdbx_strand_id
1 'polypeptide(L)'
;MMHHYNQIDTKRCLLYLVYLKQHNHFVFIGDSRIRQLYTGLLEHLDHRDQRDPTPTTGPDNQHSDLNYINSKLRIKVDFIWSPYVSPHMVQRFNQWKREKEPPSVIVAGSATWSIKESNASLHSVKEYSTNLTRLVQAINDIVAKKSKVLWTLQEPVDEKKLHPSRTMITNEQLNKYNQAAVQILQHSAALLWSSSRLVAQGTLNESPDGLHMSPLALKHDTQILLNMYCNDHMNFNDGTCCSSSEPYTTLQVVTFSILGVSSVLALTMFVRRKFQRCQGTASVEFSPLNEQSKQAAETSIYTLVCSLGRMGCIMAYFFLCDRTSFFMKENKYYSPISFWLPLAYILALGLFFTEDSRFTKVLHRDQTEEWKGWMQLVILIYHMTGASGILPIYMHVRVLVSAYIFLSGYGHFCYFWQRGDAGLVRFFQVLFRLNFVTVLLCLCMNRPYQFYYFVPLVSFWFLMVYLVLALPPQVTSTSSKSNPLQYLYLVLKFVGLFSVITILYMSEVTFPDLDVLPSENKLYYFLGVSSMDTGLFRRRQKLYRYVL
;
A
#
# COMPACT_ATOMS: atom_id res chain seq x y z
N MET A 1 -9.81 -3.27 0.20
CA MET A 1 -9.94 -3.56 -1.25
C MET A 1 -9.17 -4.83 -1.58
N MET A 2 -9.67 -5.71 -2.44
CA MET A 2 -9.00 -6.98 -2.75
C MET A 2 -8.19 -6.86 -4.05
N HIS A 3 -6.98 -7.42 -4.06
CA HIS A 3 -6.24 -7.63 -5.30
C HIS A 3 -6.91 -8.76 -6.10
N HIS A 4 -7.03 -8.59 -7.41
CA HIS A 4 -7.52 -9.67 -8.27
C HIS A 4 -6.36 -10.59 -8.65
N TYR A 5 -6.23 -11.71 -7.94
CA TYR A 5 -5.25 -12.73 -8.27
C TYR A 5 -5.62 -13.40 -9.57
N ASN A 6 -4.80 -13.21 -10.61
CA ASN A 6 -4.80 -14.11 -11.76
C ASN A 6 -3.96 -15.37 -11.44
N GLN A 7 -3.95 -16.33 -12.36
CA GLN A 7 -3.21 -17.58 -12.16
C GLN A 7 -1.69 -17.36 -12.10
N ILE A 8 -1.15 -16.38 -12.82
CA ILE A 8 0.29 -16.06 -12.80
C ILE A 8 0.68 -15.51 -11.43
N ASP A 9 -0.11 -14.59 -10.89
CA ASP A 9 0.10 -13.99 -9.56
C ASP A 9 -0.01 -15.05 -8.46
N THR A 10 -0.97 -15.96 -8.59
CA THR A 10 -1.15 -17.10 -7.67
C THR A 10 0.05 -18.03 -7.70
N LYS A 11 0.50 -18.44 -8.90
CA LYS A 11 1.70 -19.28 -9.06
C LYS A 11 2.94 -18.60 -8.49
N ARG A 12 3.10 -17.30 -8.73
CA ARG A 12 4.21 -16.51 -8.19
C ARG A 12 4.19 -16.49 -6.66
N CYS A 13 3.03 -16.24 -6.05
CA CYS A 13 2.87 -16.30 -4.60
C CYS A 13 3.27 -17.68 -4.06
N LEU A 14 2.67 -18.77 -4.54
CA LEU A 14 2.91 -20.11 -4.03
C LEU A 14 4.39 -20.51 -4.11
N LEU A 15 5.06 -20.21 -5.22
CA LEU A 15 6.49 -20.49 -5.41
C LEU A 15 7.37 -19.59 -4.54
N TYR A 16 6.96 -18.35 -4.30
CA TYR A 16 7.67 -17.44 -3.39
C TYR A 16 7.62 -17.94 -1.94
N LEU A 17 6.48 -18.45 -1.49
CA LEU A 17 6.35 -19.03 -0.15
C LEU A 17 7.21 -20.29 0.01
N VAL A 18 7.28 -21.12 -1.03
CA VAL A 18 8.19 -22.27 -1.08
C VAL A 18 9.66 -21.83 -0.96
N TYR A 19 10.05 -20.75 -1.64
CA TYR A 19 11.40 -20.18 -1.52
C TYR A 19 11.69 -19.73 -0.08
N LEU A 20 10.70 -19.19 0.63
CA LEU A 20 10.76 -18.86 2.06
C LEU A 20 10.69 -20.08 3.00
N LYS A 21 10.80 -21.31 2.46
CA LYS A 21 10.71 -22.59 3.17
C LYS A 21 9.37 -22.83 3.86
N GLN A 22 8.29 -22.25 3.33
CA GLN A 22 6.93 -22.59 3.75
C GLN A 22 6.35 -23.66 2.84
N HIS A 23 5.62 -24.61 3.40
CA HIS A 23 4.83 -25.57 2.64
C HIS A 23 3.47 -24.98 2.30
N ASN A 24 2.95 -25.28 1.11
CA ASN A 24 1.60 -24.89 0.71
C ASN A 24 0.67 -26.10 0.92
N HIS A 25 0.06 -26.22 2.10
CA HIS A 25 -0.89 -27.29 2.40
C HIS A 25 -2.22 -26.71 2.86
N PHE A 26 -3.24 -26.88 2.02
CA PHE A 26 -4.61 -26.45 2.28
C PHE A 26 -5.46 -27.67 2.64
N VAL A 27 -6.29 -27.55 3.67
CA VAL A 27 -7.26 -28.57 4.03
C VAL A 27 -8.65 -27.95 4.15
N PHE A 28 -9.62 -28.56 3.49
CA PHE A 28 -11.03 -28.22 3.57
C PHE A 28 -11.75 -29.35 4.30
N ILE A 29 -12.39 -29.09 5.43
CA ILE A 29 -13.07 -30.12 6.22
C ILE A 29 -14.51 -29.72 6.55
N GLY A 30 -15.48 -30.49 6.07
CA GLY A 30 -16.89 -30.10 6.24
C GLY A 30 -17.87 -30.88 5.37
N ASP A 31 -19.00 -30.22 5.09
CA ASP A 31 -20.06 -30.72 4.20
C ASP A 31 -19.84 -30.29 2.73
N SER A 32 -20.88 -30.44 1.91
CA SER A 32 -20.84 -30.11 0.48
C SER A 32 -20.57 -28.62 0.20
N ARG A 33 -20.86 -27.70 1.14
CA ARG A 33 -20.58 -26.27 0.96
C ARG A 33 -19.09 -25.98 1.10
N ILE A 34 -18.42 -26.63 2.06
CA ILE A 34 -16.96 -26.58 2.17
C ILE A 34 -16.29 -27.25 0.95
N ARG A 35 -16.90 -28.32 0.43
CA ARG A 35 -16.44 -28.95 -0.81
C ARG A 35 -16.48 -27.98 -2.00
N GLN A 36 -17.47 -27.08 -2.07
CA GLN A 36 -17.51 -26.06 -3.13
C GLN A 36 -16.30 -25.12 -3.07
N LEU A 37 -15.88 -24.70 -1.88
CA LEU A 37 -14.68 -23.86 -1.72
C LEU A 37 -13.41 -24.60 -2.16
N TYR A 38 -13.30 -25.90 -1.84
CA TYR A 38 -12.23 -26.76 -2.35
C TYR A 38 -12.22 -26.78 -3.88
N THR A 39 -13.37 -27.01 -4.53
CA THR A 39 -13.45 -27.04 -5.99
C THR A 39 -13.14 -25.68 -6.61
N GLY A 40 -13.62 -24.58 -6.04
CA GLY A 40 -13.33 -23.23 -6.53
C GLY A 40 -11.85 -22.88 -6.50
N LEU A 41 -11.13 -23.29 -5.44
CA LEU A 41 -9.68 -23.13 -5.38
C LEU A 41 -8.98 -23.95 -6.48
N LEU A 42 -9.39 -25.20 -6.70
CA LEU A 42 -8.80 -26.04 -7.74
C LEU A 42 -9.05 -25.51 -9.15
N GLU A 43 -10.27 -25.05 -9.44
CA GLU A 43 -10.62 -24.42 -10.72
C GLU A 43 -9.78 -23.16 -10.99
N HIS A 44 -9.41 -22.41 -9.95
CA HIS A 44 -8.52 -21.27 -10.08
C HIS A 44 -7.05 -21.66 -10.31
N LEU A 45 -6.59 -22.74 -9.67
CA LEU A 45 -5.20 -23.22 -9.78
C LEU A 45 -4.91 -23.95 -11.10
N ASP A 46 -5.89 -24.69 -11.61
CA ASP A 46 -5.72 -25.59 -12.74
C ASP A 46 -6.17 -24.93 -14.05
N HIS A 47 -5.22 -24.71 -14.97
CA HIS A 47 -5.54 -24.30 -16.33
C HIS A 47 -5.80 -25.57 -17.12
N ARG A 48 -6.99 -26.16 -16.97
CA ARG A 48 -7.38 -27.22 -17.90
C ARG A 48 -7.71 -26.57 -19.23
N ASP A 49 -6.82 -26.75 -20.21
CA ASP A 49 -7.28 -26.93 -21.57
C ASP A 49 -8.43 -27.94 -21.53
N GLN A 50 -9.55 -27.64 -22.19
CA GLN A 50 -10.79 -28.43 -22.21
C GLN A 50 -10.63 -29.87 -22.77
N ARG A 51 -9.41 -30.43 -22.79
CA ARG A 51 -9.06 -31.71 -23.40
C ARG A 51 -8.73 -32.82 -22.40
N ASP A 52 -8.54 -32.53 -21.11
CA ASP A 52 -8.44 -33.57 -20.08
C ASP A 52 -9.80 -33.79 -19.42
N PRO A 53 -10.29 -35.04 -19.34
CA PRO A 53 -11.58 -35.33 -18.73
C PRO A 53 -11.58 -34.78 -17.30
N THR A 54 -12.70 -34.19 -16.91
CA THR A 54 -13.07 -33.99 -15.51
C THR A 54 -12.64 -35.24 -14.73
N PRO A 55 -12.04 -35.16 -13.52
CA PRO A 55 -12.04 -36.33 -12.66
C PRO A 55 -13.52 -36.69 -12.59
N THR A 56 -13.84 -37.84 -13.17
CA THR A 56 -15.18 -38.37 -13.22
C THR A 56 -15.62 -38.44 -11.77
N THR A 57 -16.38 -37.44 -11.33
CA THR A 57 -17.24 -37.56 -10.17
C THR A 57 -18.33 -38.54 -10.60
N GLY A 58 -17.96 -39.82 -10.64
CA GLY A 58 -18.95 -40.87 -10.59
C GLY A 58 -19.84 -40.63 -9.38
N PRO A 59 -21.11 -41.06 -9.43
CA PRO A 59 -22.06 -40.89 -8.33
C PRO A 59 -21.55 -41.42 -6.97
N ASP A 60 -20.56 -42.32 -6.96
CA ASP A 60 -19.95 -42.91 -5.75
C ASP A 60 -19.00 -41.98 -4.96
N ASN A 61 -18.53 -40.85 -5.52
CA ASN A 61 -17.55 -39.98 -4.86
C ASN A 61 -18.14 -38.67 -4.28
N GLN A 62 -19.44 -38.61 -4.01
CA GLN A 62 -20.09 -37.40 -3.47
C GLN A 62 -19.79 -37.16 -1.97
N HIS A 63 -19.54 -38.21 -1.19
CA HIS A 63 -19.34 -38.14 0.26
C HIS A 63 -18.02 -38.79 0.70
N SER A 64 -16.94 -38.54 -0.03
CA SER A 64 -15.62 -39.10 0.23
C SER A 64 -14.54 -38.03 0.34
N ASP A 65 -13.43 -38.38 1.00
CA ASP A 65 -12.23 -37.55 1.09
C ASP A 65 -11.59 -37.42 -0.31
N LEU A 66 -11.08 -36.24 -0.63
CA LEU A 66 -10.39 -35.95 -1.89
C LEU A 66 -9.00 -35.38 -1.62
N ASN A 67 -8.07 -35.61 -2.54
CA ASN A 67 -6.70 -35.14 -2.43
C ASN A 67 -6.22 -34.65 -3.80
N TYR A 68 -5.63 -33.46 -3.83
CA TYR A 68 -4.98 -32.86 -4.99
C TYR A 68 -3.55 -32.47 -4.64
N ILE A 69 -2.59 -32.92 -5.46
CA ILE A 69 -1.17 -32.60 -5.30
C ILE A 69 -0.65 -32.04 -6.63
N ASN A 70 0.00 -30.88 -6.56
CA ASN A 70 0.70 -30.30 -7.70
C ASN A 70 2.17 -30.10 -7.37
N SER A 71 3.01 -31.01 -7.86
CA SER A 71 4.46 -31.02 -7.60
C SER A 71 5.18 -29.80 -8.17
N LYS A 72 4.68 -29.20 -9.26
CA LYS A 72 5.29 -28.01 -9.89
C LYS A 72 5.13 -26.78 -9.01
N LEU A 73 3.96 -26.61 -8.41
CA LEU A 73 3.66 -25.50 -7.49
C LEU A 73 3.96 -25.82 -6.03
N ARG A 74 4.38 -27.07 -5.74
CA ARG A 74 4.55 -27.65 -4.41
C ARG A 74 3.40 -27.31 -3.48
N ILE A 75 2.19 -27.56 -3.96
CA ILE A 75 0.94 -27.37 -3.21
C ILE A 75 0.21 -28.69 -3.06
N LYS A 76 -0.32 -28.92 -1.87
CA LYS A 76 -1.23 -30.01 -1.52
C LYS A 76 -2.56 -29.41 -1.06
N VAL A 77 -3.66 -29.92 -1.58
CA VAL A 77 -5.02 -29.50 -1.20
C VAL A 77 -5.82 -30.76 -0.89
N ASP A 78 -6.24 -30.93 0.36
CA ASP A 78 -7.07 -32.05 0.79
C ASP A 78 -8.50 -31.57 1.08
N PHE A 79 -9.48 -32.39 0.74
CA PHE A 79 -10.86 -32.26 1.22
C PHE A 79 -11.19 -33.47 2.10
N ILE A 80 -11.73 -33.21 3.29
CA ILE A 80 -12.14 -34.24 4.25
C ILE A 80 -13.64 -34.13 4.46
N TRP A 81 -14.37 -35.19 4.12
CA TRP A 81 -15.81 -35.24 4.31
C TRP A 81 -16.14 -35.41 5.79
N SER A 82 -16.63 -34.35 6.42
CA SER A 82 -17.10 -34.36 7.80
C SER A 82 -18.29 -33.42 7.94
N PRO A 83 -19.50 -33.86 7.57
CA PRO A 83 -20.68 -33.00 7.51
C PRO A 83 -21.21 -32.56 8.89
N TYR A 84 -20.67 -33.12 9.97
CA TYR A 84 -20.94 -32.74 11.36
C TYR A 84 -19.64 -32.38 12.08
N VAL A 85 -19.78 -31.65 13.18
CA VAL A 85 -18.73 -31.52 14.21
C VAL A 85 -18.68 -32.83 15.01
N SER A 86 -18.15 -33.86 14.35
CA SER A 86 -18.12 -35.24 14.83
C SER A 86 -16.82 -35.55 15.59
N PRO A 87 -16.76 -36.66 16.35
CA PRO A 87 -15.50 -37.18 16.87
C PRO A 87 -14.42 -37.36 15.79
N HIS A 88 -14.81 -37.67 14.55
CA HIS A 88 -13.88 -37.76 13.42
C HIS A 88 -13.20 -36.40 13.13
N MET A 89 -13.97 -35.30 13.07
CA MET A 89 -13.41 -33.95 12.93
C MET A 89 -12.47 -33.62 14.08
N VAL A 90 -12.88 -33.90 15.32
CA VAL A 90 -12.06 -33.66 16.53
C VAL A 90 -10.75 -34.45 16.48
N GLN A 91 -10.77 -35.70 16.01
CA GLN A 91 -9.57 -36.51 15.86
C GLN A 91 -8.61 -35.94 14.81
N ARG A 92 -9.11 -35.44 13.68
CA ARG A 92 -8.29 -34.78 12.65
C ARG A 92 -7.60 -33.52 13.18
N PHE A 93 -8.32 -32.66 13.89
CA PHE A 93 -7.72 -31.48 14.54
C PHE A 93 -6.67 -31.88 15.60
N ASN A 94 -6.93 -32.93 16.39
CA ASN A 94 -5.95 -33.44 17.34
C ASN A 94 -4.72 -34.07 16.68
N GLN A 95 -4.86 -34.65 15.49
CA GLN A 95 -3.75 -35.13 14.69
C GLN A 95 -2.86 -33.96 14.24
N TRP A 96 -3.44 -32.93 13.61
CA TRP A 96 -2.69 -31.74 13.17
C TRP A 96 -2.05 -30.98 14.35
N LYS A 97 -2.71 -30.95 15.51
CA LYS A 97 -2.11 -30.43 16.75
C LYS A 97 -0.80 -31.14 17.09
N ARG A 98 -0.67 -32.45 16.86
CA ARG A 98 0.54 -33.23 17.17
C ARG A 98 1.61 -33.18 16.07
N GLU A 99 1.21 -32.91 14.83
CA GLU A 99 2.15 -32.82 13.71
C GLU A 99 3.13 -31.65 13.88
N LYS A 100 4.38 -31.86 13.46
CA LYS A 100 5.42 -30.82 13.51
C LYS A 100 5.09 -29.66 12.57
N GLU A 101 4.59 -30.01 11.39
CA GLU A 101 4.19 -29.09 10.32
C GLU A 101 2.72 -29.36 9.98
N PRO A 102 1.78 -28.75 10.73
CA PRO A 102 0.36 -28.85 10.41
C PRO A 102 0.05 -28.18 9.05
N PRO A 103 -1.15 -28.41 8.48
CA PRO A 103 -1.58 -27.73 7.26
C PRO A 103 -1.50 -26.20 7.41
N SER A 104 -1.01 -25.52 6.38
CA SER A 104 -0.81 -24.07 6.35
C SER A 104 -2.14 -23.32 6.48
N VAL A 105 -3.20 -23.83 5.85
CA VAL A 105 -4.55 -23.28 5.93
C VAL A 105 -5.57 -24.41 6.13
N ILE A 106 -6.44 -24.27 7.12
CA ILE A 106 -7.55 -25.18 7.38
C ILE A 106 -8.84 -24.38 7.24
N VAL A 107 -9.70 -24.73 6.29
CA VAL A 107 -11.04 -24.16 6.11
C VAL A 107 -12.05 -25.19 6.60
N ALA A 108 -12.76 -24.87 7.68
CA ALA A 108 -13.69 -25.78 8.33
C ALA A 108 -15.09 -25.19 8.44
N GLY A 109 -16.11 -26.04 8.28
CA GLY A 109 -17.50 -25.62 8.43
C GLY A 109 -18.46 -26.78 8.33
N SER A 110 -19.47 -26.79 9.20
CA SER A 110 -20.57 -27.77 9.18
C SER A 110 -21.74 -27.22 9.99
N ALA A 111 -22.97 -27.48 9.52
CA ALA A 111 -24.21 -27.31 10.28
C ALA A 111 -25.41 -27.91 9.54
N THR A 112 -25.43 -27.82 8.21
CA THR A 112 -26.62 -28.11 7.40
C THR A 112 -27.14 -29.54 7.57
N TRP A 113 -26.23 -30.51 7.70
CA TRP A 113 -26.58 -31.90 7.97
C TRP A 113 -27.11 -32.12 9.38
N SER A 114 -26.53 -31.46 10.40
CA SER A 114 -27.06 -31.49 11.77
C SER A 114 -28.50 -30.96 11.82
N ILE A 115 -28.79 -29.87 11.10
CA ILE A 115 -30.15 -29.30 11.00
C ILE A 115 -31.10 -30.29 10.31
N LYS A 116 -30.66 -30.89 9.20
CA LYS A 116 -31.45 -31.85 8.42
C LYS A 116 -31.81 -33.08 9.24
N GLU A 117 -30.84 -33.75 9.86
CA GLU A 117 -31.08 -35.00 10.59
C GLU A 117 -31.86 -34.81 11.88
N SER A 118 -31.59 -33.72 12.60
CA SER A 118 -32.33 -33.41 13.83
C SER A 118 -33.70 -32.77 13.58
N ASN A 119 -34.09 -32.61 12.31
CA ASN A 119 -35.30 -31.90 11.89
C ASN A 119 -35.45 -30.53 12.59
N ALA A 120 -34.37 -29.74 12.58
CA ALA A 120 -34.30 -28.39 13.15
C ALA A 120 -34.54 -28.29 14.68
N SER A 121 -34.22 -29.34 15.44
CA SER A 121 -34.34 -29.37 16.91
C SER A 121 -33.41 -28.36 17.62
N LEU A 122 -33.88 -27.74 18.70
CA LEU A 122 -33.05 -26.88 19.55
C LEU A 122 -32.00 -27.67 20.36
N HIS A 123 -32.24 -28.96 20.60
CA HIS A 123 -31.29 -29.82 21.30
C HIS A 123 -29.99 -29.99 20.50
N SER A 124 -30.09 -30.14 19.18
CA SER A 124 -28.92 -30.33 18.31
C SER A 124 -28.02 -29.09 18.25
N VAL A 125 -28.57 -27.88 18.45
CA VAL A 125 -27.77 -26.65 18.58
C VAL A 125 -26.89 -26.69 19.85
N LYS A 126 -27.42 -27.20 20.97
CA LYS A 126 -26.65 -27.35 22.23
C LYS A 126 -25.57 -28.42 22.10
N GLU A 127 -25.89 -29.52 21.43
CA GLU A 127 -24.91 -30.58 21.14
C GLU A 127 -23.81 -30.07 20.21
N TYR A 128 -24.17 -29.36 19.14
CA TYR A 128 -23.24 -28.68 18.24
C TYR A 128 -22.30 -27.73 19.00
N SER A 129 -22.85 -26.94 19.92
CA SER A 129 -22.07 -26.06 20.79
C SER A 129 -21.05 -26.84 21.63
N THR A 130 -21.48 -27.93 22.26
CA THR A 130 -20.61 -28.79 23.09
C THR A 130 -19.53 -29.49 22.26
N ASN A 131 -19.82 -29.83 21.01
CA ASN A 131 -18.84 -30.46 20.12
C ASN A 131 -17.81 -29.43 19.60
N LEU A 132 -18.23 -28.19 19.35
CA LEU A 132 -17.31 -27.12 18.94
C LEU A 132 -16.29 -26.76 20.03
N THR A 133 -16.68 -26.76 21.30
CA THR A 133 -15.75 -26.46 22.40
C THR A 133 -14.57 -27.43 22.43
N ARG A 134 -14.76 -28.68 21.98
CA ARG A 134 -13.71 -29.70 21.90
C ARG A 134 -12.64 -29.38 20.86
N LEU A 135 -12.92 -28.50 19.89
CA LEU A 135 -11.95 -28.08 18.87
C LEU A 135 -11.06 -26.92 19.33
N VAL A 136 -11.52 -26.10 20.29
CA VAL A 136 -10.88 -24.83 20.67
C VAL A 136 -9.40 -24.99 21.04
N GLN A 137 -9.07 -25.98 21.88
CA GLN A 137 -7.69 -26.20 22.29
C GLN A 137 -6.81 -26.62 21.10
N ALA A 138 -7.29 -27.52 20.24
CA ALA A 138 -6.55 -27.96 19.07
C ALA A 138 -6.31 -26.82 18.08
N ILE A 139 -7.32 -25.98 17.87
CA ILE A 139 -7.23 -24.78 17.03
C ILE A 139 -6.12 -23.84 17.53
N ASN A 140 -6.12 -23.52 18.84
CA ASN A 140 -5.13 -22.62 19.42
C ASN A 140 -3.69 -23.13 19.22
N ASP A 141 -3.47 -24.43 19.45
CA ASP A 141 -2.14 -25.05 19.30
C ASP A 141 -1.69 -25.11 17.84
N ILE A 142 -2.62 -25.31 16.89
CA ILE A 142 -2.32 -25.28 15.45
C ILE A 142 -1.95 -23.87 15.01
N VAL A 143 -2.71 -22.85 15.42
CA VAL A 143 -2.42 -21.46 15.06
C VAL A 143 -1.10 -20.96 15.66
N ALA A 144 -0.75 -21.41 16.87
CA ALA A 144 0.55 -21.14 17.47
C ALA A 144 1.74 -21.63 16.62
N LYS A 145 1.52 -22.64 15.76
CA LYS A 145 2.50 -23.15 14.78
C LYS A 145 2.48 -22.40 13.44
N LYS A 146 1.88 -21.20 13.38
CA LYS A 146 1.74 -20.32 12.21
C LYS A 146 0.78 -20.81 11.12
N SER A 147 -0.06 -21.80 11.41
CA SER A 147 -1.18 -22.17 10.53
C SER A 147 -2.35 -21.20 10.68
N LYS A 148 -3.17 -21.08 9.64
CA LYS A 148 -4.42 -20.30 9.68
C LYS A 148 -5.62 -21.25 9.71
N VAL A 149 -6.46 -21.14 10.73
CA VAL A 149 -7.72 -21.90 10.84
C VAL A 149 -8.88 -20.96 10.59
N LEU A 150 -9.64 -21.19 9.52
CA LEU A 150 -10.84 -20.45 9.16
C LEU A 150 -12.07 -21.29 9.47
N TRP A 151 -12.98 -20.74 10.27
CA TRP A 151 -14.31 -21.31 10.47
C TRP A 151 -15.32 -20.56 9.60
N THR A 152 -15.86 -21.21 8.59
CA THR A 152 -16.85 -20.61 7.68
C THR A 152 -18.20 -20.53 8.37
N LEU A 153 -18.74 -19.33 8.51
CA LEU A 153 -20.12 -19.16 8.91
C LEU A 153 -21.02 -19.69 7.81
N GLN A 154 -22.09 -20.37 8.20
CA GLN A 154 -23.06 -20.93 7.27
C GLN A 154 -23.71 -19.80 6.49
N GLU A 155 -23.69 -19.89 5.17
CA GLU A 155 -24.25 -18.85 4.31
C GLU A 155 -25.77 -19.01 4.19
N PRO A 156 -26.52 -17.95 3.81
CA PRO A 156 -27.98 -18.05 3.67
C PRO A 156 -28.38 -19.05 2.58
N VAL A 157 -29.62 -19.51 2.67
CA VAL A 157 -30.25 -20.44 1.71
C VAL A 157 -31.50 -19.83 1.10
N ASP A 158 -31.76 -20.13 -0.17
CA ASP A 158 -33.03 -19.80 -0.82
C ASP A 158 -34.03 -20.91 -0.52
N GLU A 159 -34.82 -20.69 0.54
CA GLU A 159 -35.77 -21.67 1.09
C GLU A 159 -36.78 -22.18 0.06
N LYS A 160 -37.08 -21.39 -0.99
CA LYS A 160 -38.04 -21.77 -2.04
C LYS A 160 -37.45 -22.73 -3.07
N LYS A 161 -36.13 -22.72 -3.24
CA LYS A 161 -35.42 -23.58 -4.20
C LYS A 161 -34.89 -24.87 -3.58
N LEU A 162 -34.93 -24.98 -2.26
CA LEU A 162 -34.48 -26.17 -1.55
C LEU A 162 -35.31 -27.39 -1.95
N HIS A 163 -34.61 -28.51 -2.14
CA HIS A 163 -35.25 -29.80 -2.34
C HIS A 163 -36.18 -30.16 -1.15
N PRO A 164 -37.34 -30.81 -1.35
CA PRO A 164 -38.31 -31.11 -0.28
C PRO A 164 -37.72 -31.81 0.95
N SER A 165 -36.67 -32.62 0.78
CA SER A 165 -35.96 -33.30 1.88
C SER A 165 -35.04 -32.39 2.72
N ARG A 166 -34.95 -31.09 2.40
CA ARG A 166 -34.10 -30.09 3.05
C ARG A 166 -34.89 -28.88 3.57
N THR A 167 -36.22 -28.94 3.55
CA THR A 167 -37.11 -27.83 3.94
C THR A 167 -36.97 -27.40 5.40
N MET A 168 -36.45 -28.27 6.27
CA MET A 168 -36.10 -27.93 7.66
C MET A 168 -34.91 -26.98 7.79
N ILE A 169 -34.10 -26.81 6.74
CA ILE A 169 -32.95 -25.90 6.72
C ILE A 169 -33.43 -24.49 6.39
N THR A 170 -33.77 -23.72 7.42
CA THR A 170 -34.17 -22.30 7.27
C THR A 170 -33.03 -21.35 7.61
N ASN A 171 -33.12 -20.11 7.13
CA ASN A 171 -32.14 -19.07 7.48
C ASN A 171 -32.13 -18.77 8.99
N GLU A 172 -33.27 -18.90 9.67
CA GLU A 172 -33.36 -18.77 11.12
C GLU A 172 -32.54 -19.86 11.84
N GLN A 173 -32.64 -21.11 11.38
CA GLN A 173 -31.86 -22.21 11.95
C GLN A 173 -30.37 -22.04 11.69
N LEU A 174 -29.98 -21.67 10.48
CA LEU A 174 -28.58 -21.37 10.16
C LEU A 174 -28.02 -20.23 11.04
N ASN A 175 -28.84 -19.22 11.35
CA ASN A 175 -28.45 -18.15 12.26
C ASN A 175 -28.19 -18.64 13.69
N LYS A 176 -29.00 -19.57 14.21
CA LYS A 176 -28.78 -20.17 15.54
C LYS A 176 -27.44 -20.92 15.61
N TYR A 177 -27.14 -21.71 14.59
CA TYR A 177 -25.84 -22.42 14.50
C TYR A 177 -24.66 -21.46 14.35
N ASN A 178 -24.80 -20.41 13.53
CA ASN A 178 -23.77 -19.38 13.41
C ASN A 178 -23.53 -18.63 14.72
N GLN A 179 -24.60 -18.27 15.44
CA GLN A 179 -24.48 -17.62 16.76
C GLN A 179 -23.73 -18.52 17.74
N ALA A 180 -24.06 -19.81 17.79
CA ALA A 180 -23.33 -20.78 18.61
C ALA A 180 -21.85 -20.86 18.23
N ALA A 181 -21.53 -20.93 16.94
CA ALA A 181 -20.15 -20.97 16.45
C ALA A 181 -19.39 -19.68 16.82
N VAL A 182 -19.99 -18.51 16.64
CA VAL A 182 -19.40 -17.21 17.01
C VAL A 182 -19.13 -17.16 18.51
N GLN A 183 -20.11 -17.48 19.35
CA GLN A 183 -19.97 -17.42 20.81
C GLN A 183 -18.81 -18.28 21.34
N ILE A 184 -18.59 -19.46 20.73
CA ILE A 184 -17.54 -20.37 21.18
C ILE A 184 -16.18 -20.01 20.58
N LEU A 185 -16.13 -19.79 19.27
CA LEU A 185 -14.86 -19.67 18.55
C LEU A 185 -14.29 -18.25 18.59
N GLN A 186 -15.08 -17.22 18.92
CA GLN A 186 -14.57 -15.84 19.09
C GLN A 186 -13.50 -15.73 20.18
N HIS A 187 -13.52 -16.62 21.18
CA HIS A 187 -12.50 -16.69 22.23
C HIS A 187 -11.34 -17.64 21.90
N SER A 188 -11.32 -18.20 20.69
CA SER A 188 -10.24 -19.03 20.18
C SER A 188 -9.37 -18.26 19.18
N ALA A 189 -8.27 -18.87 18.75
CA ALA A 189 -7.41 -18.33 17.69
C ALA A 189 -7.98 -18.55 16.26
N ALA A 190 -9.17 -19.16 16.12
CA ALA A 190 -9.81 -19.32 14.82
C ALA A 190 -10.25 -17.98 14.22
N LEU A 191 -10.09 -17.84 12.90
CA LEU A 191 -10.64 -16.73 12.14
C LEU A 191 -12.07 -17.09 11.71
N LEU A 192 -13.05 -16.35 12.22
CA LEU A 192 -14.45 -16.47 11.79
C LEU A 192 -14.62 -15.84 10.41
N TRP A 193 -14.87 -16.65 9.39
CA TRP A 193 -14.99 -16.17 8.00
C TRP A 193 -16.41 -15.71 7.70
N SER A 194 -16.71 -14.46 8.07
CA SER A 194 -18.03 -13.83 7.89
C SER A 194 -18.26 -13.22 6.51
N SER A 195 -17.19 -12.84 5.80
CA SER A 195 -17.30 -12.21 4.48
C SER A 195 -17.92 -13.13 3.42
N SER A 196 -17.62 -14.43 3.47
CA SER A 196 -18.22 -15.45 2.58
C SER A 196 -19.76 -15.43 2.65
N ARG A 197 -20.30 -15.38 3.88
CA ARG A 197 -21.75 -15.25 4.10
C ARG A 197 -22.36 -14.01 3.45
N LEU A 198 -21.67 -12.86 3.52
CA LEU A 198 -22.15 -11.61 2.93
C LEU A 198 -22.13 -11.65 1.39
N VAL A 199 -21.09 -12.25 0.80
CA VAL A 199 -20.96 -12.45 -0.64
C VAL A 199 -22.10 -13.33 -1.16
N ALA A 200 -22.34 -14.47 -0.49
CA ALA A 200 -23.44 -15.37 -0.83
C ALA A 200 -24.83 -14.69 -0.66
N GLN A 201 -25.00 -13.84 0.37
CA GLN A 201 -26.24 -13.08 0.56
C GLN A 201 -26.54 -12.15 -0.62
N GLY A 202 -25.52 -11.51 -1.20
CA GLY A 202 -25.68 -10.62 -2.35
C GLY A 202 -26.05 -11.33 -3.67
N THR A 203 -25.84 -12.64 -3.74
CA THR A 203 -26.03 -13.46 -4.96
C THR A 203 -26.98 -14.64 -4.74
N LEU A 204 -27.77 -14.60 -3.67
CA LEU A 204 -28.63 -15.72 -3.25
C LEU A 204 -29.59 -16.19 -4.35
N ASN A 205 -30.13 -15.26 -5.13
CA ASN A 205 -31.05 -15.54 -6.23
C ASN A 205 -30.41 -16.37 -7.36
N GLU A 206 -29.08 -16.38 -7.46
CA GLU A 206 -28.31 -17.13 -8.47
C GLU A 206 -27.91 -18.52 -7.96
N SER A 207 -28.31 -18.91 -6.75
CA SER A 207 -28.07 -20.26 -6.22
C SER A 207 -28.74 -21.32 -7.12
N PRO A 208 -28.02 -22.40 -7.48
CA PRO A 208 -28.53 -23.45 -8.37
C PRO A 208 -29.60 -24.33 -7.71
N ASP A 209 -29.46 -24.64 -6.42
CA ASP A 209 -30.35 -25.57 -5.67
C ASP A 209 -30.87 -24.97 -4.35
N GLY A 210 -30.64 -23.68 -4.13
CA GLY A 210 -30.99 -22.95 -2.90
C GLY A 210 -30.08 -23.23 -1.70
N LEU A 211 -29.21 -24.25 -1.75
CA LEU A 211 -28.29 -24.58 -0.66
C LEU A 211 -26.85 -24.12 -0.94
N HIS A 212 -26.41 -24.35 -2.16
CA HIS A 212 -25.05 -24.11 -2.62
C HIS A 212 -24.89 -22.67 -3.13
N MET A 213 -23.71 -22.09 -2.92
CA MET A 213 -23.42 -20.72 -3.36
C MET A 213 -23.37 -20.62 -4.90
N SER A 214 -23.61 -19.42 -5.43
CA SER A 214 -23.51 -19.18 -6.87
C SER A 214 -22.05 -19.26 -7.36
N PRO A 215 -21.80 -19.54 -8.64
CA PRO A 215 -20.44 -19.54 -9.20
C PRO A 215 -19.72 -18.19 -9.02
N LEU A 216 -20.46 -17.08 -9.04
CA LEU A 216 -19.91 -15.75 -8.81
C LEU A 216 -19.46 -15.58 -7.35
N ALA A 217 -20.28 -16.01 -6.38
CA ALA A 217 -19.90 -16.00 -4.97
C ALA A 217 -18.66 -16.87 -4.72
N LEU A 218 -18.64 -18.09 -5.28
CA LEU A 218 -17.52 -19.00 -5.15
C LEU A 218 -16.21 -18.41 -5.67
N LYS A 219 -16.27 -17.70 -6.81
CA LYS A 219 -15.11 -16.99 -7.36
C LYS A 219 -14.62 -15.89 -6.42
N HIS A 220 -15.53 -15.10 -5.84
CA HIS A 220 -15.17 -14.06 -4.88
C HIS A 220 -14.56 -14.63 -3.59
N ASP A 221 -15.11 -15.71 -3.06
CA ASP A 221 -14.59 -16.37 -1.86
C ASP A 221 -13.21 -16.99 -2.11
N THR A 222 -13.00 -17.56 -3.30
CA THR A 222 -11.67 -18.03 -3.72
C THR A 222 -10.67 -16.87 -3.77
N GLN A 223 -11.07 -15.70 -4.29
CA GLN A 223 -10.22 -14.51 -4.30
C GLN A 223 -9.95 -14.00 -2.87
N ILE A 224 -10.93 -13.99 -1.97
CA ILE A 224 -10.74 -13.63 -0.56
C ILE A 224 -9.71 -14.56 0.09
N LEU A 225 -9.85 -15.87 -0.12
CA LEU A 225 -8.94 -16.88 0.42
C LEU A 225 -7.49 -16.67 -0.06
N LEU A 226 -7.32 -16.41 -1.36
CA LEU A 226 -6.00 -16.14 -1.95
C LEU A 226 -5.40 -14.83 -1.44
N ASN A 227 -6.20 -13.75 -1.33
CA ASN A 227 -5.75 -12.49 -0.75
C ASN A 227 -5.27 -12.69 0.69
N MET A 228 -6.02 -13.44 1.50
CA MET A 228 -5.68 -13.74 2.89
C MET A 228 -4.40 -14.58 3.03
N TYR A 229 -4.12 -15.47 2.08
CA TYR A 229 -2.92 -16.30 2.10
C TYR A 229 -1.69 -15.59 1.53
N CYS A 230 -1.85 -14.83 0.44
CA CYS A 230 -0.74 -14.31 -0.35
C CYS A 230 -0.38 -12.85 -0.09
N ASN A 231 -1.32 -11.97 0.28
CA ASN A 231 -1.06 -10.52 0.30
C ASN A 231 0.07 -10.10 1.26
N ASP A 232 0.24 -10.78 2.38
CA ASP A 232 1.32 -10.46 3.33
C ASP A 232 2.73 -10.65 2.77
N HIS A 233 2.85 -11.47 1.72
CA HIS A 233 4.11 -11.79 1.05
C HIS A 233 4.21 -11.17 -0.33
N MET A 234 3.13 -10.54 -0.82
CA MET A 234 3.02 -9.99 -2.16
C MET A 234 2.75 -8.49 -2.05
N ASN A 235 3.71 -7.67 -2.46
CA ASN A 235 3.62 -6.21 -2.38
C ASN A 235 2.79 -5.62 -3.55
N PHE A 236 1.49 -5.94 -3.58
CA PHE A 236 0.55 -5.41 -4.55
C PHE A 236 -0.01 -4.05 -4.10
N ASN A 237 -0.08 -3.09 -5.03
CA ASN A 237 -0.49 -1.71 -4.72
C ASN A 237 -2.02 -1.50 -4.70
N ASP A 238 -2.78 -2.47 -5.17
CA ASP A 238 -4.25 -2.44 -5.34
C ASP A 238 -5.00 -3.30 -4.29
N GLY A 239 -4.28 -4.12 -3.53
CA GLY A 239 -4.82 -4.96 -2.45
C GLY A 239 -4.53 -4.41 -1.06
N THR A 240 -5.57 -4.02 -0.32
CA THR A 240 -5.48 -3.62 1.10
C THR A 240 -6.28 -4.53 2.03
N CYS A 241 -7.13 -5.39 1.48
CA CYS A 241 -7.85 -6.41 2.24
C CYS A 241 -6.92 -7.54 2.61
N CYS A 242 -7.26 -8.17 3.73
CA CYS A 242 -6.85 -9.53 3.98
C CYS A 242 -5.31 -9.61 4.11
N SER A 243 -4.68 -8.48 4.48
CA SER A 243 -3.28 -8.36 4.77
C SER A 243 -3.11 -7.86 6.21
N SER A 244 -2.14 -8.44 6.90
CA SER A 244 -1.64 -8.04 8.20
C SER A 244 -1.12 -6.61 8.14
N SER A 245 -1.38 -5.81 9.17
CA SER A 245 -0.76 -4.49 9.28
C SER A 245 0.77 -4.64 9.39
N GLU A 246 1.51 -3.80 8.65
CA GLU A 246 2.98 -3.77 8.75
C GLU A 246 3.39 -3.54 10.22
N PRO A 247 4.36 -4.31 10.75
CA PRO A 247 4.84 -4.09 12.11
C PRO A 247 5.54 -2.73 12.21
N TYR A 248 5.44 -2.10 13.38
CA TYR A 248 6.10 -0.83 13.64
C TYR A 248 7.62 -1.02 13.77
N THR A 249 8.39 -0.11 13.16
CA THR A 249 9.85 -0.12 13.31
C THR A 249 10.30 0.72 14.51
N THR A 250 11.45 0.40 15.08
CA THR A 250 12.08 1.20 16.15
C THR A 250 12.29 2.65 15.73
N LEU A 251 12.63 2.89 14.47
CA LEU A 251 12.81 4.24 13.92
C LEU A 251 11.50 5.05 13.92
N GLN A 252 10.38 4.42 13.53
CA GLN A 252 9.06 5.05 13.61
C GLN A 252 8.70 5.39 15.05
N VAL A 253 8.88 4.45 15.98
CA VAL A 253 8.57 4.64 17.40
C VAL A 253 9.37 5.81 17.98
N VAL A 254 10.68 5.87 17.73
CA VAL A 254 11.54 6.98 18.19
C VAL A 254 11.10 8.30 17.58
N THR A 255 10.83 8.34 16.28
CA THR A 255 10.43 9.57 15.57
C THR A 255 9.10 10.11 16.11
N PHE A 256 8.08 9.25 16.25
CA PHE A 256 6.79 9.65 16.82
C PHE A 256 6.90 10.02 18.30
N SER A 257 7.81 9.41 19.07
CA SER A 257 8.06 9.79 20.46
C SER A 257 8.63 11.22 20.55
N ILE A 258 9.62 11.56 19.73
CA ILE A 258 10.21 12.91 19.68
C ILE A 258 9.17 13.95 19.27
N LEU A 259 8.40 13.67 18.21
CA LEU A 259 7.33 14.55 17.75
C LEU A 259 6.22 14.67 18.80
N GLY A 260 5.85 13.58 19.47
CA GLY A 260 4.85 13.55 20.53
C GLY A 260 5.25 14.40 21.73
N VAL A 261 6.49 14.27 22.22
CA VAL A 261 7.03 15.12 23.29
C VAL A 261 7.01 16.60 22.87
N SER A 262 7.41 16.90 21.63
CA SER A 262 7.38 18.27 21.09
C SER A 262 5.97 18.84 21.05
N SER A 263 4.96 18.04 20.66
CA SER A 263 3.55 18.44 20.67
C SER A 263 3.01 18.70 22.07
N VAL A 264 3.37 17.86 23.06
CA VAL A 264 2.96 18.04 24.46
C VAL A 264 3.60 19.30 25.06
N LEU A 265 4.89 19.52 24.81
CA LEU A 265 5.59 20.74 25.24
C LEU A 265 4.97 21.99 24.60
N ALA A 266 4.68 21.96 23.29
CA ALA A 266 4.01 23.05 22.59
C ALA A 266 2.64 23.38 23.21
N LEU A 267 1.83 22.34 23.50
CA LEU A 267 0.53 22.51 24.13
C LEU A 267 0.67 23.10 25.55
N THR A 268 1.63 22.61 26.33
CA THR A 268 1.88 23.08 27.70
C THR A 268 2.31 24.55 27.70
N MET A 269 3.22 24.94 26.81
CA MET A 269 3.65 26.33 26.66
C MET A 269 2.50 27.24 26.20
N PHE A 270 1.66 26.75 25.28
CA PHE A 270 0.48 27.48 24.81
C PHE A 270 -0.54 27.72 25.93
N VAL A 271 -0.86 26.68 26.71
CA VAL A 271 -1.76 26.77 27.86
C VAL A 271 -1.19 27.71 28.92
N ARG A 272 0.10 27.60 29.26
CA ARG A 272 0.76 28.48 30.23
C ARG A 272 0.70 29.95 29.81
N ARG A 273 0.98 30.27 28.54
CA ARG A 273 0.86 31.66 28.02
C ARG A 273 -0.58 32.16 28.06
N LYS A 274 -1.55 31.31 27.70
CA LYS A 274 -2.97 31.68 27.78
C LYS A 274 -3.40 31.96 29.21
N PHE A 275 -2.97 31.13 30.15
CA PHE A 275 -3.26 31.27 31.58
C PHE A 275 -2.63 32.55 32.17
N GLN A 276 -1.35 32.82 31.88
CA GLN A 276 -0.68 34.08 32.26
C GLN A 276 -1.38 35.31 31.68
N ARG A 277 -1.88 35.22 30.45
CA ARG A 277 -2.63 36.29 29.78
C ARG A 277 -4.01 36.51 30.42
N CYS A 278 -4.67 35.46 30.88
CA CYS A 278 -5.92 35.53 31.64
C CYS A 278 -5.71 36.04 33.08
N GLN A 279 -4.55 35.80 33.69
CA GLN A 279 -4.20 36.28 35.02
C GLN A 279 -3.72 37.75 35.06
N GLY A 280 -3.66 38.44 33.92
CA GLY A 280 -3.36 39.88 33.87
C GLY A 280 -1.91 40.28 34.18
N THR A 281 -1.00 39.32 34.38
CA THR A 281 0.44 39.58 34.54
C THR A 281 1.10 39.84 33.19
N ALA A 282 0.82 40.99 32.59
CA ALA A 282 1.69 41.57 31.56
C ALA A 282 2.39 42.78 32.20
N SER A 283 3.43 42.52 32.99
CA SER A 283 4.35 43.57 33.41
C SER A 283 5.07 44.08 32.15
N VAL A 284 4.82 45.34 31.81
CA VAL A 284 5.65 46.11 30.88
C VAL A 284 6.96 46.36 31.63
N GLU A 285 7.92 45.44 31.48
CA GLU A 285 9.20 45.52 32.17
C GLU A 285 10.27 45.97 31.18
N PHE A 286 10.93 47.09 31.51
CA PHE A 286 12.02 47.68 30.73
C PHE A 286 13.27 46.83 30.94
N SER A 287 13.39 45.73 30.19
CA SER A 287 14.47 44.75 30.37
C SER A 287 15.83 45.26 29.87
N PRO A 288 16.93 45.09 30.63
CA PRO A 288 18.29 45.44 30.21
C PRO A 288 18.76 44.58 29.00
N LEU A 289 19.77 45.04 28.25
CA LEU A 289 20.31 44.38 27.03
C LEU A 289 20.60 42.87 27.18
N ASN A 290 20.96 42.40 28.38
CA ASN A 290 21.22 40.98 28.66
C ASN A 290 19.94 40.14 28.87
N GLU A 291 18.81 40.77 29.17
CA GLU A 291 17.50 40.11 29.21
C GLU A 291 16.83 40.06 27.84
N GLN A 292 17.10 41.04 26.95
CA GLN A 292 16.63 41.00 25.56
C GLN A 292 17.16 39.77 24.79
N SER A 293 18.42 39.36 25.04
CA SER A 293 19.00 38.17 24.43
C SER A 293 18.36 36.88 24.95
N LYS A 294 18.07 36.81 26.26
CA LYS A 294 17.30 35.71 26.88
C LYS A 294 15.87 35.63 26.34
N GLN A 295 15.18 36.76 26.24
CA GLN A 295 13.80 36.83 25.78
C GLN A 295 13.67 36.49 24.28
N ALA A 296 14.66 36.87 23.47
CA ALA A 296 14.80 36.44 22.08
C ALA A 296 15.06 34.92 21.97
N ALA A 297 15.93 34.36 22.80
CA ALA A 297 16.21 32.93 22.84
C ALA A 297 14.98 32.10 23.27
N GLU A 298 14.25 32.54 24.31
CA GLU A 298 13.01 31.90 24.75
C GLU A 298 11.91 31.93 23.68
N THR A 299 11.80 33.05 22.95
CA THR A 299 10.85 33.18 21.84
C THR A 299 11.23 32.27 20.67
N SER A 300 12.53 32.11 20.39
CA SER A 300 13.05 31.20 19.37
C SER A 300 12.75 29.74 19.71
N ILE A 301 13.01 29.32 20.95
CA ILE A 301 12.73 27.96 21.43
C ILE A 301 11.23 27.68 21.38
N TYR A 302 10.39 28.61 21.84
CA TYR A 302 8.93 28.48 21.74
C TYR A 302 8.49 28.27 20.28
N THR A 303 9.02 29.07 19.36
CA THR A 303 8.68 28.98 17.93
C THR A 303 9.10 27.64 17.35
N LEU A 304 10.28 27.14 17.72
CA LEU A 304 10.78 25.84 17.30
C LEU A 304 9.89 24.70 17.82
N VAL A 305 9.62 24.68 19.13
CA VAL A 305 8.81 23.63 19.77
C VAL A 305 7.38 23.63 19.22
N CYS A 306 6.75 24.79 19.07
CA CYS A 306 5.43 24.89 18.44
C CYS A 306 5.41 24.43 16.98
N SER A 307 6.46 24.75 16.21
CA SER A 307 6.58 24.31 14.82
C SER A 307 6.76 22.80 14.71
N LEU A 308 7.59 22.21 15.58
CA LEU A 308 7.78 20.76 15.68
C LEU A 308 6.51 20.05 16.15
N GLY A 309 5.79 20.61 17.12
CA GLY A 309 4.50 20.09 17.56
C GLY A 309 3.45 20.10 16.45
N ARG A 310 3.33 21.22 15.71
CA ARG A 310 2.46 21.29 14.53
C ARG A 310 2.84 20.26 13.48
N MET A 311 4.14 20.09 13.21
CA MET A 311 4.62 19.06 12.29
C MET A 311 4.28 17.65 12.79
N GLY A 312 4.41 17.39 14.10
CA GLY A 312 4.01 16.14 14.72
C GLY A 312 2.54 15.79 14.49
N CYS A 313 1.64 16.77 14.66
CA CYS A 313 0.21 16.59 14.37
C CYS A 313 -0.05 16.28 12.89
N ILE A 314 0.63 16.95 11.96
CA ILE A 314 0.49 16.69 10.51
C ILE A 314 0.98 15.28 10.18
N MET A 315 2.14 14.86 10.71
CA MET A 315 2.69 13.52 10.48
C MET A 315 1.78 12.43 11.08
N ALA A 316 1.23 12.65 12.27
CA ALA A 316 0.27 11.75 12.89
C ALA A 316 -1.01 11.63 12.07
N TYR A 317 -1.53 12.74 11.52
CA TYR A 317 -2.68 12.73 10.62
C TYR A 317 -2.40 11.89 9.36
N PHE A 318 -1.24 12.10 8.72
CA PHE A 318 -0.87 11.29 7.55
C PHE A 318 -0.75 9.81 7.90
N PHE A 319 -0.15 9.47 9.04
CA PHE A 319 -0.01 8.09 9.49
C PHE A 319 -1.39 7.44 9.73
N LEU A 320 -2.32 8.18 10.34
CA LEU A 320 -3.69 7.72 10.55
C LEU A 320 -4.39 7.46 9.21
N CYS A 321 -4.30 8.38 8.26
CA CYS A 321 -4.94 8.24 6.95
C CYS A 321 -4.38 7.07 6.12
N ASP A 322 -3.06 6.86 6.15
CA ASP A 322 -2.43 5.87 5.27
C ASP A 322 -2.25 4.50 5.93
N ARG A 323 -1.81 4.45 7.19
CA ARG A 323 -1.43 3.18 7.85
C ARG A 323 -2.56 2.54 8.66
N THR A 324 -3.62 3.28 8.97
CA THR A 324 -4.78 2.71 9.67
C THR A 324 -5.98 2.52 8.75
N SER A 325 -6.95 1.73 9.20
CA SER A 325 -8.25 1.56 8.57
C SER A 325 -9.30 2.55 9.08
N PHE A 326 -8.88 3.58 9.84
CA PHE A 326 -9.80 4.56 10.42
C PHE A 326 -10.61 5.29 9.33
N PHE A 327 -9.97 5.60 8.20
CA PHE A 327 -10.64 6.11 7.02
C PHE A 327 -10.81 4.99 5.98
N MET A 328 -11.97 4.96 5.33
CA MET A 328 -12.20 4.05 4.22
C MET A 328 -11.28 4.39 3.05
N LYS A 329 -10.63 3.36 2.49
CA LYS A 329 -9.71 3.50 1.36
C LYS A 329 -10.43 3.13 0.07
N GLU A 330 -10.28 3.96 -0.95
CA GLU A 330 -10.85 3.76 -2.28
C GLU A 330 -9.74 3.73 -3.33
N ASN A 331 -9.97 2.97 -4.41
CA ASN A 331 -9.08 2.91 -5.54
C ASN A 331 -9.27 4.16 -6.40
N LYS A 332 -8.17 4.62 -6.99
CA LYS A 332 -8.21 5.77 -7.89
C LYS A 332 -8.74 5.30 -9.24
N TYR A 333 -9.86 5.88 -9.67
CA TYR A 333 -10.43 5.64 -11.00
C TYR A 333 -10.35 6.91 -11.83
N TYR A 334 -9.80 6.78 -13.04
CA TYR A 334 -9.79 7.89 -13.98
C TYR A 334 -11.20 8.12 -14.54
N SER A 335 -11.71 9.32 -14.35
CA SER A 335 -12.89 9.84 -15.03
C SER A 335 -12.53 11.18 -15.68
N PRO A 336 -12.89 11.41 -16.96
CA PRO A 336 -12.60 12.68 -17.63
C PRO A 336 -13.14 13.88 -16.87
N ILE A 337 -14.35 13.80 -16.33
CA ILE A 337 -14.99 14.91 -15.59
C ILE A 337 -14.19 15.20 -14.32
N SER A 338 -13.83 14.17 -13.56
CA SER A 338 -13.06 14.30 -12.32
C SER A 338 -11.66 14.89 -12.54
N PHE A 339 -11.08 14.75 -13.73
CA PHE A 339 -9.78 15.33 -14.08
C PHE A 339 -9.88 16.76 -14.63
N TRP A 340 -10.76 17.00 -15.61
CA TRP A 340 -10.83 18.29 -16.31
C TRP A 340 -11.56 19.37 -15.51
N LEU A 341 -12.54 19.02 -14.68
CA LEU A 341 -13.30 20.01 -13.91
C LEU A 341 -12.44 20.73 -12.86
N PRO A 342 -11.62 20.04 -12.02
CA PRO A 342 -10.71 20.73 -11.12
C PRO A 342 -9.67 21.58 -11.85
N LEU A 343 -9.20 21.13 -13.01
CA LEU A 343 -8.24 21.89 -13.82
C LEU A 343 -8.86 23.19 -14.36
N ALA A 344 -10.07 23.11 -14.90
CA ALA A 344 -10.82 24.28 -15.36
C ALA A 344 -11.13 25.25 -14.21
N TYR A 345 -11.47 24.72 -13.03
CA TYR A 345 -11.71 25.53 -11.84
C TYR A 345 -10.46 26.30 -11.40
N ILE A 346 -9.30 25.64 -11.33
CA ILE A 346 -8.03 26.30 -10.99
C ILE A 346 -7.64 27.34 -12.04
N LEU A 347 -7.84 27.05 -13.32
CA LEU A 347 -7.59 28.01 -14.40
C LEU A 347 -8.50 29.24 -14.27
N ALA A 348 -9.80 29.05 -13.99
CA ALA A 348 -10.73 30.15 -13.77
C ALA A 348 -10.32 31.01 -12.57
N LEU A 349 -10.00 30.39 -11.42
CA LEU A 349 -9.50 31.12 -10.26
C LEU A 349 -8.20 31.88 -10.58
N GLY A 350 -7.26 31.27 -11.29
CA GLY A 350 -6.03 31.93 -11.71
C GLY A 350 -6.27 33.17 -12.56
N LEU A 351 -7.25 33.13 -13.48
CA LEU A 351 -7.62 34.27 -14.32
C LEU A 351 -8.28 35.41 -13.52
N PHE A 352 -9.14 35.09 -12.54
CA PHE A 352 -9.86 36.10 -11.75
C PHE A 352 -9.02 36.71 -10.62
N PHE A 353 -8.04 35.98 -10.08
CA PHE A 353 -7.20 36.41 -8.95
C PHE A 353 -5.76 36.70 -9.38
N THR A 354 -5.59 37.46 -10.46
CA THR A 354 -4.26 37.89 -10.94
C THR A 354 -3.79 39.14 -10.18
N GLU A 355 -2.53 39.18 -9.77
CA GLU A 355 -1.87 40.38 -9.19
C GLU A 355 -0.87 41.00 -10.18
N ASP A 356 -0.66 42.31 -10.08
CA ASP A 356 0.35 43.01 -10.90
C ASP A 356 1.78 42.57 -10.53
N SER A 357 2.59 42.23 -11.53
CA SER A 357 4.00 41.89 -11.32
C SER A 357 4.84 43.12 -10.96
N ARG A 358 5.75 42.94 -10.00
CA ARG A 358 6.70 43.99 -9.57
C ARG A 358 7.84 44.21 -10.56
N PHE A 359 8.03 43.32 -11.54
CA PHE A 359 9.18 43.36 -12.46
C PHE A 359 8.76 43.08 -13.90
N THR A 360 9.26 43.87 -14.84
CA THR A 360 8.99 43.72 -16.28
C THR A 360 9.96 42.74 -16.98
N LYS A 361 10.91 42.16 -16.25
CA LYS A 361 11.89 41.23 -16.82
C LYS A 361 11.25 39.85 -17.01
N VAL A 362 11.46 39.26 -18.19
CA VAL A 362 11.05 37.89 -18.50
C VAL A 362 11.71 36.91 -17.52
N LEU A 363 10.93 35.95 -17.00
CA LEU A 363 11.38 34.90 -16.09
C LEU A 363 11.91 35.44 -14.74
N HIS A 364 11.33 36.53 -14.25
CA HIS A 364 11.55 36.98 -12.89
C HIS A 364 10.93 36.01 -11.88
N ARG A 365 11.33 36.16 -10.61
CA ARG A 365 10.99 35.24 -9.53
C ARG A 365 9.48 35.00 -9.41
N ASP A 366 8.67 36.04 -9.45
CA ASP A 366 7.21 35.93 -9.24
C ASP A 366 6.57 35.06 -10.33
N GLN A 367 6.89 35.31 -11.60
CA GLN A 367 6.46 34.45 -12.72
C GLN A 367 6.91 32.99 -12.56
N THR A 368 8.15 32.74 -12.12
CA THR A 368 8.63 31.35 -11.95
C THR A 368 7.97 30.63 -10.79
N GLU A 369 7.62 31.33 -9.71
CA GLU A 369 6.96 30.73 -8.55
C GLU A 369 5.47 30.47 -8.85
N GLU A 370 4.81 31.35 -9.60
CA GLU A 370 3.45 31.12 -10.09
C GLU A 370 3.40 29.90 -11.01
N TRP A 371 4.32 29.80 -11.98
CA TRP A 371 4.36 28.67 -12.90
C TRP A 371 4.62 27.34 -12.18
N LYS A 372 5.53 27.33 -11.18
CA LYS A 372 5.75 26.17 -10.31
C LYS A 372 4.50 25.80 -9.50
N GLY A 373 3.79 26.78 -8.95
CA GLY A 373 2.56 26.56 -8.20
C GLY A 373 1.46 25.93 -9.06
N TRP A 374 1.29 26.44 -10.28
CA TRP A 374 0.36 25.86 -11.25
C TRP A 374 0.75 24.42 -11.59
N MET A 375 2.03 24.14 -11.87
CA MET A 375 2.52 22.78 -12.11
C MET A 375 2.23 21.85 -10.92
N GLN A 376 2.44 22.31 -9.67
CA GLN A 376 2.16 21.50 -8.47
C GLN A 376 0.68 21.12 -8.37
N LEU A 377 -0.24 22.05 -8.67
CA LEU A 377 -1.67 21.77 -8.66
C LEU A 377 -2.07 20.76 -9.74
N VAL A 378 -1.53 20.90 -10.96
CA VAL A 378 -1.78 19.94 -12.05
C VAL A 378 -1.26 18.55 -11.70
N ILE A 379 -0.04 18.46 -11.16
CA ILE A 379 0.58 17.20 -10.71
C ILE A 379 -0.25 16.57 -9.59
N LEU A 380 -0.78 17.38 -8.66
CA LEU A 380 -1.64 16.90 -7.58
C LEU A 380 -2.95 16.31 -8.12
N ILE A 381 -3.65 17.02 -9.01
CA ILE A 381 -4.89 16.53 -9.64
C ILE A 381 -4.61 15.22 -10.38
N TYR A 382 -3.53 15.18 -11.16
CA TYR A 382 -3.10 13.98 -11.87
C TYR A 382 -2.93 12.76 -10.95
N HIS A 383 -2.27 12.94 -9.80
CA HIS A 383 -2.06 11.86 -8.84
C HIS A 383 -3.32 11.51 -8.03
N MET A 384 -4.23 12.47 -7.80
CA MET A 384 -5.48 12.24 -7.08
C MET A 384 -6.49 11.47 -7.94
N THR A 385 -6.61 11.79 -9.23
CA THR A 385 -7.58 11.17 -10.14
C THR A 385 -7.09 9.89 -10.80
N GLY A 386 -5.84 9.48 -10.58
CA GLY A 386 -5.29 8.27 -11.21
C GLY A 386 -5.12 8.40 -12.73
N ALA A 387 -4.95 9.62 -13.25
CA ALA A 387 -4.80 9.90 -14.68
C ALA A 387 -3.50 9.34 -15.30
N SER A 388 -2.66 8.65 -14.51
CA SER A 388 -1.49 7.91 -14.99
C SER A 388 -1.82 6.80 -15.98
N GLY A 389 -3.05 6.27 -15.96
CA GLY A 389 -3.50 5.26 -16.92
C GLY A 389 -3.64 5.79 -18.35
N ILE A 390 -3.74 7.11 -18.54
CA ILE A 390 -3.96 7.74 -19.84
C ILE A 390 -2.64 8.28 -20.38
N LEU A 391 -2.13 7.65 -21.44
CA LEU A 391 -0.80 7.92 -21.99
C LEU A 391 -0.56 9.39 -22.38
N PRO A 392 -1.49 10.09 -23.07
CA PRO A 392 -1.29 11.51 -23.40
C PRO A 392 -1.11 12.41 -22.17
N ILE A 393 -1.93 12.20 -21.13
CA ILE A 393 -1.86 12.98 -19.89
C ILE A 393 -0.56 12.68 -19.15
N TYR A 394 -0.19 11.40 -19.07
CA TYR A 394 1.09 10.98 -18.49
C TYR A 394 2.29 11.69 -19.16
N MET A 395 2.33 11.73 -20.49
CA MET A 395 3.40 12.40 -21.23
C MET A 395 3.45 13.91 -20.94
N HIS A 396 2.31 14.59 -20.87
CA HIS A 396 2.26 16.02 -20.57
C HIS A 396 2.75 16.32 -19.14
N VAL A 397 2.30 15.55 -18.15
CA VAL A 397 2.72 15.72 -16.76
C VAL A 397 4.23 15.49 -16.60
N ARG A 398 4.81 14.57 -17.37
CA ARG A 398 6.27 14.39 -17.40
C ARG A 398 7.01 15.63 -17.91
N VAL A 399 6.51 16.28 -18.96
CA VAL A 399 7.07 17.55 -19.44
C VAL A 399 6.99 18.63 -18.37
N LEU A 400 5.86 18.72 -17.63
CA LEU A 400 5.71 19.66 -16.52
C LEU A 400 6.72 19.39 -15.40
N VAL A 401 6.93 18.13 -15.01
CA VAL A 401 7.93 17.76 -13.98
C VAL A 401 9.34 18.16 -14.42
N SER A 402 9.71 17.91 -15.68
CA SER A 402 11.00 18.33 -16.24
C SER A 402 11.16 19.85 -16.26
N ALA A 403 10.10 20.58 -16.66
CA ALA A 403 10.08 22.04 -16.63
C ALA A 403 10.21 22.59 -15.21
N TYR A 404 9.59 21.95 -14.23
CA TYR A 404 9.73 22.33 -12.82
C TYR A 404 11.19 22.19 -12.34
N ILE A 405 11.84 21.05 -12.64
CA ILE A 405 13.25 20.82 -12.27
C ILE A 405 14.15 21.86 -12.92
N PHE A 406 13.91 22.16 -14.20
CA PHE A 406 14.62 23.21 -14.93
C PHE A 406 14.47 24.58 -14.26
N LEU A 407 13.24 25.00 -13.92
CA LEU A 407 12.98 26.27 -13.24
C LEU A 407 13.62 26.33 -11.85
N SER A 408 13.68 25.19 -11.14
CA SER A 408 14.36 25.10 -9.86
C SER A 408 15.87 25.30 -10.01
N GLY A 409 16.50 24.60 -10.97
CA GLY A 409 17.92 24.76 -11.30
C GLY A 409 18.25 26.18 -11.76
N TYR A 410 17.41 26.76 -12.62
CA TYR A 410 17.52 28.14 -13.12
C TYR A 410 17.52 29.15 -11.97
N GLY A 411 16.59 29.03 -11.01
CA GLY A 411 16.55 29.92 -9.85
C GLY A 411 17.82 29.88 -9.01
N HIS A 412 18.37 28.68 -8.77
CA HIS A 412 19.65 28.53 -8.06
C HIS A 412 20.82 29.10 -8.87
N PHE A 413 20.89 28.82 -10.17
CA PHE A 413 21.89 29.38 -11.08
C PHE A 413 21.85 30.92 -11.08
N CYS A 414 20.68 31.53 -11.25
CA CYS A 414 20.54 32.99 -11.28
C CYS A 414 20.97 33.64 -9.97
N TYR A 415 20.67 33.03 -8.83
CA TYR A 415 21.18 33.53 -7.56
C TYR A 415 22.71 33.48 -7.54
N PHE A 416 23.32 32.34 -7.89
CA PHE A 416 24.79 32.20 -7.92
C PHE A 416 25.43 33.22 -8.86
N TRP A 417 24.85 33.38 -10.05
CA TRP A 417 25.30 34.33 -11.05
C TRP A 417 25.27 35.78 -10.57
N GLN A 418 24.22 36.18 -9.85
CA GLN A 418 24.04 37.57 -9.39
C GLN A 418 24.75 37.88 -8.08
N ARG A 419 24.69 36.98 -7.10
CA ARG A 419 25.21 37.20 -5.74
C ARG A 419 26.65 36.72 -5.55
N GLY A 420 27.10 35.75 -6.35
CA GLY A 420 28.46 35.16 -6.25
C GLY A 420 28.72 34.38 -4.96
N ASP A 421 27.71 34.13 -4.13
CA ASP A 421 27.87 33.50 -2.82
C ASP A 421 27.82 31.97 -2.93
N ALA A 422 29.01 31.35 -2.85
CA ALA A 422 29.24 29.91 -2.78
C ALA A 422 29.54 29.41 -1.36
N GLY A 423 28.97 30.05 -0.34
CA GLY A 423 29.08 29.59 1.03
C GLY A 423 28.47 28.21 1.27
N LEU A 424 29.21 27.36 1.98
CA LEU A 424 28.74 26.03 2.42
C LEU A 424 27.49 26.11 3.33
N VAL A 425 27.34 27.20 4.09
CA VAL A 425 26.18 27.42 4.96
C VAL A 425 24.89 27.44 4.15
N ARG A 426 24.88 28.18 3.03
CA ARG A 426 23.72 28.25 2.13
C ARG A 426 23.43 26.91 1.49
N PHE A 427 24.47 26.16 1.12
CA PHE A 427 24.31 24.81 0.58
C PHE A 427 23.53 23.90 1.53
N PHE A 428 23.92 23.84 2.80
CA PHE A 428 23.21 23.05 3.81
C PHE A 428 21.79 23.58 4.09
N GLN A 429 21.59 24.90 4.11
CA GLN A 429 20.25 25.49 4.27
C GLN A 429 19.29 25.11 3.15
N VAL A 430 19.75 25.13 1.89
CA VAL A 430 18.94 24.74 0.74
C VAL A 430 18.63 23.24 0.78
N LEU A 431 19.64 22.39 1.05
CA LEU A 431 19.41 20.95 1.17
C LEU A 431 18.43 20.62 2.31
N PHE A 432 18.57 21.26 3.46
CA PHE A 432 17.62 21.09 4.56
C PHE A 432 16.21 21.49 4.14
N ARG A 433 16.04 22.68 3.53
CA ARG A 433 14.73 23.17 3.09
C ARG A 433 14.05 22.23 2.09
N LEU A 434 14.80 21.66 1.16
CA LEU A 434 14.27 20.74 0.15
C LEU A 434 13.86 19.39 0.76
N ASN A 435 14.65 18.88 1.72
CA ASN A 435 14.54 17.50 2.19
C ASN A 435 13.78 17.32 3.49
N PHE A 436 13.61 18.37 4.29
CA PHE A 436 13.11 18.26 5.66
C PHE A 436 11.81 17.46 5.78
N VAL A 437 10.79 17.81 5.00
CA VAL A 437 9.48 17.13 5.04
C VAL A 437 9.58 15.70 4.52
N THR A 438 10.30 15.47 3.42
CA THR A 438 10.42 14.14 2.81
C THR A 438 11.17 13.17 3.71
N VAL A 439 12.26 13.59 4.33
CA VAL A 439 13.00 12.76 5.29
C VAL A 439 12.09 12.40 6.47
N LEU A 440 11.39 13.38 7.04
CA LEU A 440 10.46 13.12 8.15
C LEU A 440 9.35 12.14 7.73
N LEU A 441 8.81 12.29 6.53
CA LEU A 441 7.81 11.39 5.97
C LEU A 441 8.36 9.97 5.80
N CYS A 442 9.61 9.81 5.35
CA CYS A 442 10.27 8.50 5.25
C CYS A 442 10.41 7.82 6.62
N LEU A 443 10.80 8.58 7.64
CA LEU A 443 10.94 8.09 9.02
C LEU A 443 9.59 7.69 9.61
N CYS A 444 8.56 8.51 9.43
CA CYS A 444 7.21 8.26 9.95
C CYS A 444 6.49 7.13 9.20
N MET A 445 6.69 7.02 7.89
CA MET A 445 5.99 6.05 7.03
C MET A 445 6.75 4.76 6.81
N ASN A 446 8.00 4.64 7.27
CA ASN A 446 8.87 3.50 7.01
C ASN A 446 8.96 3.16 5.51
N ARG A 447 9.26 4.19 4.71
CA ARG A 447 9.46 4.04 3.26
C ARG A 447 10.85 4.56 2.88
N PRO A 448 11.51 3.92 1.90
CA PRO A 448 12.82 4.36 1.46
C PRO A 448 12.73 5.76 0.83
N TYR A 449 13.79 6.56 0.97
CA TYR A 449 13.84 7.93 0.47
C TYR A 449 13.55 8.06 -1.04
N GLN A 450 13.95 7.04 -1.82
CA GLN A 450 13.69 6.98 -3.26
C GLN A 450 12.20 6.86 -3.62
N PHE A 451 11.35 6.41 -2.70
CA PHE A 451 9.90 6.36 -2.93
C PHE A 451 9.34 7.74 -3.27
N TYR A 452 9.91 8.80 -2.69
CA TYR A 452 9.56 10.19 -2.96
C TYR A 452 10.47 10.83 -4.01
N TYR A 453 10.69 10.13 -5.13
CA TYR A 453 11.73 10.37 -6.16
C TYR A 453 11.97 11.83 -6.57
N PHE A 454 10.95 12.69 -6.54
CA PHE A 454 11.06 14.09 -6.96
C PHE A 454 12.05 14.90 -6.11
N VAL A 455 12.02 14.74 -4.78
CA VAL A 455 12.88 15.49 -3.87
C VAL A 455 14.36 15.06 -3.92
N PRO A 456 14.69 13.76 -3.96
CA PRO A 456 16.03 13.26 -4.29
C PRO A 456 16.55 13.87 -5.60
N LEU A 457 15.70 13.90 -6.63
CA LEU A 457 16.07 14.38 -7.96
C LEU A 457 16.39 15.88 -7.96
N VAL A 458 15.55 16.72 -7.34
CA VAL A 458 15.81 18.16 -7.24
C VAL A 458 17.06 18.43 -6.40
N SER A 459 17.28 17.68 -5.32
CA SER A 459 18.48 17.80 -4.48
C SER A 459 19.75 17.41 -5.23
N PHE A 460 19.69 16.37 -6.05
CA PHE A 460 20.80 15.95 -6.91
C PHE A 460 21.15 17.02 -7.95
N TRP A 461 20.16 17.54 -8.68
CA TRP A 461 20.42 18.58 -9.68
C TRP A 461 20.88 19.89 -9.05
N PHE A 462 20.38 20.24 -7.86
CA PHE A 462 20.93 21.34 -7.08
C PHE A 462 22.40 21.13 -6.74
N LEU A 463 22.78 19.93 -6.29
CA LEU A 463 24.18 19.57 -6.03
C LEU A 463 25.03 19.70 -7.29
N MET A 464 24.56 19.22 -8.44
CA MET A 464 25.29 19.35 -9.71
C MET A 464 25.50 20.83 -10.09
N VAL A 465 24.46 21.65 -10.03
CA VAL A 465 24.56 23.09 -10.30
C VAL A 465 25.53 23.76 -9.31
N TYR A 466 25.44 23.41 -8.02
CA TYR A 466 26.34 23.92 -7.00
C TYR A 466 27.80 23.57 -7.31
N LEU A 467 28.11 22.31 -7.60
CA LEU A 467 29.47 21.85 -7.91
C LEU A 467 30.04 22.56 -9.13
N VAL A 468 29.29 22.63 -10.23
CA VAL A 468 29.74 23.29 -11.47
C VAL A 468 30.06 24.77 -11.26
N LEU A 469 29.24 25.48 -10.48
CA LEU A 469 29.42 26.91 -10.25
C LEU A 469 30.45 27.22 -9.15
N ALA A 470 30.55 26.37 -8.11
CA ALA A 470 31.46 26.56 -6.99
C ALA A 470 32.92 26.20 -7.34
N LEU A 471 33.14 25.22 -8.24
CA LEU A 471 34.48 24.85 -8.69
C LEU A 471 35.19 26.05 -9.34
N PRO A 472 36.49 26.26 -9.09
CA PRO A 472 37.25 27.31 -9.76
C PRO A 472 37.28 27.12 -11.30
N PRO A 473 37.28 28.19 -12.13
CA PRO A 473 37.12 29.60 -11.77
C PRO A 473 35.65 29.95 -11.45
N GLN A 474 35.44 30.73 -10.38
CA GLN A 474 34.11 31.21 -10.02
C GLN A 474 33.70 32.37 -10.92
N VAL A 475 32.59 32.20 -11.65
CA VAL A 475 32.10 33.18 -12.61
C VAL A 475 30.85 33.85 -12.06
N THR A 476 30.87 35.18 -11.99
CA THR A 476 29.72 35.99 -11.56
C THR A 476 29.39 37.03 -12.62
N SER A 477 28.18 37.61 -12.55
CA SER A 477 27.75 38.65 -13.47
C SER A 477 28.68 39.87 -13.44
N THR A 478 29.18 40.25 -12.26
CA THR A 478 30.10 41.40 -12.10
C THR A 478 31.45 41.08 -12.70
N SER A 479 31.96 39.87 -12.43
CA SER A 479 33.28 39.46 -12.92
C SER A 479 33.28 39.26 -14.45
N SER A 480 32.16 38.78 -15.01
CA SER A 480 32.00 38.65 -16.47
C SER A 480 31.84 39.99 -17.19
N LYS A 481 31.28 41.02 -16.53
CA LYS A 481 31.29 42.39 -17.06
C LYS A 481 32.70 42.99 -17.10
N SER A 482 33.55 42.63 -16.14
CA SER A 482 34.95 43.08 -16.13
C SER A 482 35.84 42.35 -17.14
N ASN A 483 35.60 41.04 -17.35
CA ASN A 483 36.40 40.21 -18.24
C ASN A 483 35.50 39.27 -19.06
N PRO A 484 35.34 39.52 -20.38
CA PRO A 484 34.46 38.70 -21.22
C PRO A 484 34.94 37.25 -21.39
N LEU A 485 36.23 36.97 -21.17
CA LEU A 485 36.78 35.60 -21.15
C LEU A 485 36.12 34.70 -20.08
N GLN A 486 35.53 35.28 -19.04
CA GLN A 486 34.82 34.50 -18.03
C GLN A 486 33.51 33.91 -18.51
N TYR A 487 32.86 34.52 -19.52
CA TYR A 487 31.73 33.89 -20.20
C TYR A 487 32.15 32.59 -20.89
N LEU A 488 33.35 32.55 -21.48
CA LEU A 488 33.87 31.34 -22.11
C LEU A 488 34.09 30.22 -21.08
N TYR A 489 34.64 30.53 -19.90
CA TYR A 489 34.79 29.55 -18.83
C TYR A 489 33.45 28.98 -18.35
N LEU A 490 32.40 29.80 -18.29
CA LEU A 490 31.05 29.33 -17.97
C LEU A 490 30.52 28.37 -19.04
N VAL A 491 30.68 28.71 -20.32
CA VAL A 491 30.27 27.85 -21.44
C VAL A 491 31.03 26.53 -21.40
N LEU A 492 32.35 26.55 -21.20
CA LEU A 492 33.17 25.34 -21.06
C LEU A 492 32.70 24.44 -19.91
N LYS A 493 32.32 25.02 -18.77
CA LYS A 493 31.75 24.28 -17.65
C LYS A 493 30.44 23.57 -18.00
N PHE A 494 29.55 24.24 -18.74
CA PHE A 494 28.30 23.63 -19.20
C PHE A 494 28.51 22.56 -20.26
N VAL A 495 29.44 22.77 -21.21
CA VAL A 495 29.84 21.75 -22.18
C VAL A 495 30.41 20.54 -21.47
N GLY A 496 31.30 20.73 -20.50
CA GLY A 496 31.85 19.65 -19.68
C GLY A 496 30.76 18.88 -18.93
N LEU A 497 29.82 19.58 -18.26
CA LEU A 497 28.68 18.94 -17.62
C LEU A 497 27.82 18.14 -18.62
N PHE A 498 27.53 18.70 -19.78
CA PHE A 498 26.75 18.04 -20.83
C PHE A 498 27.46 16.80 -21.37
N SER A 499 28.77 16.86 -21.57
CA SER A 499 29.59 15.70 -21.94
C SER A 499 29.54 14.61 -20.88
N VAL A 500 29.70 14.94 -19.59
CA VAL A 500 29.58 13.96 -18.49
C VAL A 500 28.19 13.30 -18.47
N ILE A 501 27.13 14.09 -18.61
CA ILE A 501 25.76 13.57 -18.67
C ILE A 501 25.58 12.63 -19.87
N THR A 502 26.12 13.01 -21.04
CA THR A 502 26.04 12.20 -22.26
C THR A 502 26.82 10.89 -22.12
N ILE A 503 28.01 10.93 -21.51
CA ILE A 503 28.82 9.72 -21.23
C ILE A 503 28.07 8.79 -20.28
N LEU A 504 27.51 9.31 -19.19
CA LEU A 504 26.72 8.52 -18.25
C LEU A 504 25.48 7.92 -18.91
N TYR A 505 24.80 8.67 -19.79
CA TYR A 505 23.67 8.16 -20.56
C TYR A 505 24.09 7.03 -21.52
N MET A 506 25.16 7.22 -22.28
CA MET A 506 25.63 6.21 -23.24
C MET A 506 26.22 4.97 -22.55
N SER A 507 26.71 5.09 -21.30
CA SER A 507 27.25 3.96 -20.52
C SER A 507 26.23 2.87 -20.21
N GLU A 508 24.92 3.17 -20.34
CA GLU A 508 23.82 2.20 -20.27
C GLU A 508 23.96 1.08 -21.33
N VAL A 509 24.63 1.35 -22.45
CA VAL A 509 24.82 0.39 -23.56
C VAL A 509 26.14 -0.39 -23.42
N THR A 510 27.11 0.12 -22.67
CA THR A 510 28.50 -0.38 -22.70
C THR A 510 28.88 -1.32 -21.54
N PHE A 511 28.17 -1.29 -20.41
CA PHE A 511 28.49 -2.12 -19.23
C PHE A 511 27.28 -2.88 -18.67
N PRO A 512 26.89 -4.02 -19.28
CA PRO A 512 25.83 -4.88 -18.75
C PRO A 512 26.18 -5.59 -17.43
N ASP A 513 27.46 -5.68 -17.04
CA ASP A 513 27.91 -6.46 -15.86
C ASP A 513 27.87 -5.70 -14.51
N LEU A 514 27.45 -4.43 -14.50
CA LEU A 514 27.15 -3.68 -13.26
C LEU A 514 25.75 -4.03 -12.70
N ASP A 515 25.02 -4.95 -13.33
CA ASP A 515 23.62 -5.31 -13.05
C ASP A 515 23.39 -6.32 -11.90
N VAL A 516 24.41 -6.68 -11.11
CA VAL A 516 24.26 -7.63 -9.98
C VAL A 516 23.73 -6.97 -8.69
N LEU A 517 23.44 -5.66 -8.70
CA LEU A 517 22.82 -5.00 -7.54
C LEU A 517 21.28 -5.11 -7.58
N PRO A 518 20.62 -5.40 -6.42
CA PRO A 518 19.17 -5.58 -6.35
C PRO A 518 18.41 -4.38 -6.92
N SER A 519 17.21 -4.62 -7.45
CA SER A 519 16.35 -3.65 -8.14
C SER A 519 16.02 -2.36 -7.35
N GLU A 520 16.32 -2.31 -6.05
CA GLU A 520 16.13 -1.16 -5.16
C GLU A 520 17.32 -0.19 -5.17
N ASN A 521 18.48 -0.56 -5.72
CA ASN A 521 19.71 0.25 -5.73
C ASN A 521 20.12 0.73 -7.12
N LYS A 522 19.14 1.02 -8.00
CA LYS A 522 19.47 1.62 -9.30
C LYS A 522 19.94 3.07 -9.12
N LEU A 523 21.25 3.28 -9.31
CA LEU A 523 21.90 4.59 -9.52
C LEU A 523 21.21 5.42 -10.63
N TYR A 524 20.40 4.78 -11.48
CA TYR A 524 19.64 5.41 -12.56
C TYR A 524 18.41 6.21 -12.11
N TYR A 525 17.87 5.98 -10.91
CA TYR A 525 16.90 6.90 -10.30
C TYR A 525 17.54 8.26 -9.97
N PHE A 526 18.87 8.31 -9.84
CA PHE A 526 19.62 9.49 -9.43
C PHE A 526 19.85 10.49 -10.58
N LEU A 527 19.93 10.04 -11.84
CA LEU A 527 20.20 10.91 -12.99
C LEU A 527 18.94 11.47 -13.67
N GLY A 528 17.72 11.03 -13.31
CA GLY A 528 16.48 11.52 -13.92
C GLY A 528 16.30 11.16 -15.41
N VAL A 529 17.18 10.35 -16.00
CA VAL A 529 17.16 10.02 -17.43
C VAL A 529 16.25 8.81 -17.76
N SER A 530 15.98 7.92 -16.80
CA SER A 530 15.04 6.80 -17.01
C SER A 530 13.64 7.15 -16.52
N SER A 531 12.98 8.04 -17.28
CA SER A 531 11.56 8.36 -17.10
C SER A 531 10.70 7.89 -18.30
N MET A 532 11.36 7.58 -19.42
CA MET A 532 10.85 6.72 -20.47
C MET A 532 11.19 5.26 -20.15
N ASP A 533 10.16 4.42 -20.16
CA ASP A 533 10.19 2.96 -20.12
C ASP A 533 10.53 2.20 -18.82
N THR A 534 9.51 1.51 -18.30
CA THR A 534 9.67 0.15 -17.73
C THR A 534 8.38 -0.68 -17.72
N GLY A 535 7.23 -0.17 -18.18
CA GLY A 535 5.97 -0.93 -18.24
C GLY A 535 5.58 -1.45 -19.64
N LEU A 536 5.65 -0.59 -20.66
CA LEU A 536 5.10 -0.91 -21.99
C LEU A 536 6.14 -1.49 -22.98
N PHE A 537 7.39 -1.00 -23.01
CA PHE A 537 8.40 -1.54 -23.94
C PHE A 537 8.84 -2.98 -23.60
N ARG A 538 8.86 -3.34 -22.32
CA ARG A 538 9.20 -4.71 -21.89
C ARG A 538 8.16 -5.76 -22.34
N ARG A 539 6.91 -5.35 -22.58
CA ARG A 539 5.89 -6.19 -23.21
C ARG A 539 6.08 -6.31 -24.72
N ARG A 540 6.58 -5.28 -25.41
CA ARG A 540 6.86 -5.35 -26.86
C ARG A 540 8.11 -6.16 -27.21
N GLN A 541 9.19 -6.09 -26.42
CA GLN A 541 10.39 -6.90 -26.69
C GLN A 541 10.19 -8.40 -26.46
N LYS A 542 9.30 -8.81 -25.55
CA LYS A 542 8.91 -10.23 -25.42
C LYS A 542 8.03 -10.73 -26.57
N LEU A 543 7.26 -9.84 -27.23
CA LEU A 543 6.44 -10.23 -28.38
C LEU A 543 7.27 -10.42 -29.66
N TYR A 544 8.34 -9.62 -29.85
CA TYR A 544 9.22 -9.73 -31.01
C TYR A 544 10.20 -10.92 -30.97
N ARG A 545 10.36 -11.58 -29.81
CA ARG A 545 11.16 -12.82 -29.68
C ARG A 545 10.38 -14.11 -29.99
N TYR A 546 9.11 -14.01 -30.36
CA TYR A 546 8.25 -15.14 -30.73
C TYR A 546 7.71 -15.06 -32.17
N VAL A 547 8.21 -14.12 -32.99
CA VAL A 547 7.82 -13.98 -34.42
C VAL A 547 9.04 -13.84 -35.35
N LEU A 548 10.22 -14.29 -34.92
CA LEU A 548 11.36 -14.57 -35.80
C LEU A 548 12.01 -15.88 -35.38
#